data_AF-A0A951SGW3-F1
#
_entry.id   AF-A0A951SGW3-F1
#
_cell.length_a   1.000
_cell.length_b   1.000
_cell.length_c   1.000
_cell.angle_alpha   90.00
_cell.angle_beta   90.00
_cell.angle_gamma   90.00
#
_symmetry.space_group_name_H-M   'P 1'
#
loop_
_entity.id
_entity.type
_entity.pdbx_description
1 polymer ?
#
loop_
_entity_poly.entity_id
_entity_poly.type
_entity_poly.pdbx_seq_one_letter_code
_entity_poly.pdbx_strand_id
1 'polypeptide(L)'
;MTSANAVCYSPREYRASQVRQLQAELMVAALSCSRHPQLEFPHKYNAFVRRFGPDLKENAEVLRGHFGRHYGTRREAAFDAFITRLANEASSRAMAVEDYCRASAPLFDKVLALGTGDLESFAAGAVAKARGVEVCAR
;
A
#
# COMPACT_ATOMS: atom_id res chain seq x y z
N MET A 1 20.17 -3.45 -25.90
CA MET A 1 19.09 -3.08 -24.95
C MET A 1 19.73 -3.05 -23.57
N THR A 2 20.20 -1.89 -23.13
CA THR A 2 20.77 -1.71 -21.80
C THR A 2 19.62 -1.75 -20.80
N SER A 3 19.59 -2.79 -19.96
CA SER A 3 18.69 -2.85 -18.81
C SER A 3 18.83 -1.55 -18.02
N ALA A 4 17.75 -0.79 -17.89
CA ALA A 4 17.70 0.30 -16.93
C ALA A 4 18.13 -0.29 -15.58
N ASN A 5 19.11 0.33 -14.91
CA ASN A 5 19.53 -0.07 -13.56
C ASN A 5 18.27 -0.18 -12.69
N ALA A 6 17.81 -1.41 -12.43
CA ALA A 6 16.63 -1.63 -11.62
C ALA A 6 16.92 -1.01 -10.25
N VAL A 7 16.03 -0.12 -9.81
CA VAL A 7 16.15 0.51 -8.50
C VAL A 7 15.83 -0.55 -7.45
N CYS A 8 16.88 -1.15 -6.88
CA CYS A 8 16.77 -2.28 -5.97
C CYS A 8 16.25 -1.87 -4.59
N TYR A 9 15.25 -2.59 -4.10
CA TYR A 9 14.73 -2.41 -2.74
C TYR A 9 15.47 -3.31 -1.77
N SER A 10 15.82 -2.79 -0.60
CA SER A 10 16.22 -3.64 0.54
C SER A 10 15.02 -4.44 1.06
N PRO A 11 15.22 -5.53 1.81
CA PRO A 11 14.11 -6.28 2.42
C PRO A 11 13.17 -5.40 3.27
N ARG A 12 13.73 -4.44 4.02
CA ARG A 12 12.95 -3.47 4.81
C ARG A 12 12.12 -2.53 3.92
N GLU A 13 12.70 -2.06 2.81
CA GLU A 13 11.97 -1.21 1.85
C GLU A 13 10.87 -1.99 1.12
N TYR A 14 11.12 -3.26 0.83
CA TYR A 14 10.12 -4.15 0.27
C TYR A 14 8.92 -4.31 1.22
N ARG A 15 9.18 -4.60 2.51
CA ARG A 15 8.13 -4.64 3.53
C ARG A 15 7.36 -3.32 3.63
N ALA A 16 8.07 -2.19 3.67
CA ALA A 16 7.45 -0.87 3.69
C ALA A 16 6.54 -0.62 2.46
N SER A 17 6.96 -1.08 1.27
CA SER A 17 6.17 -0.99 0.05
C SER A 17 4.91 -1.86 0.08
N GLN A 18 4.96 -3.04 0.71
CA GLN A 18 3.78 -3.91 0.91
C GLN A 18 2.75 -3.20 1.79
N VAL A 19 3.19 -2.51 2.86
CA VAL A 19 2.28 -1.73 3.72
C VAL A 19 1.63 -0.58 2.94
N ARG A 20 2.39 0.14 2.10
CA ARG A 20 1.81 1.19 1.24
C ARG A 20 0.83 0.66 0.20
N GLN A 21 1.12 -0.50 -0.38
CA GLN A 21 0.20 -1.15 -1.29
C GLN A 21 -1.09 -1.54 -0.57
N LEU A 22 -1.01 -2.17 0.61
CA LEU A 22 -2.19 -2.48 1.43
C LEU A 22 -3.02 -1.22 1.73
N GLN A 23 -2.37 -0.12 2.13
CA GLN A 23 -3.09 1.14 2.37
C GLN A 23 -3.80 1.64 1.10
N ALA A 24 -3.15 1.59 -0.06
CA ALA A 24 -3.74 2.02 -1.32
C ALA A 24 -4.99 1.18 -1.68
N GLU A 25 -4.94 -0.13 -1.47
CA GLU A 25 -6.09 -1.04 -1.66
C GLU A 25 -7.26 -0.64 -0.76
N LEU A 26 -7.00 -0.41 0.53
CA LEU A 26 -8.03 0.00 1.50
C LEU A 26 -8.62 1.38 1.16
N MET A 27 -7.77 2.32 0.75
CA MET A 27 -8.21 3.66 0.36
C MET A 27 -9.10 3.62 -0.87
N VAL A 28 -8.68 2.91 -1.92
CA VAL A 28 -9.49 2.76 -3.14
C VAL A 28 -10.78 2.02 -2.85
N ALA A 29 -10.74 0.94 -2.05
CA ALA A 29 -11.96 0.25 -1.64
C ALA A 29 -12.95 1.20 -0.93
N ALA A 30 -12.46 2.05 -0.03
CA ALA A 30 -13.30 3.04 0.65
C ALA A 30 -13.92 4.06 -0.31
N LEU A 31 -13.18 4.50 -1.33
CA LEU A 31 -13.67 5.45 -2.34
C LEU A 31 -14.66 4.79 -3.31
N SER A 32 -14.27 3.68 -3.94
CA SER A 32 -15.06 2.94 -4.93
C SER A 32 -16.38 2.42 -4.35
N CYS A 33 -16.39 2.01 -3.07
CA CYS A 33 -17.56 1.44 -2.42
C CYS A 33 -18.33 2.42 -1.53
N SER A 34 -18.03 3.72 -1.61
CA SER A 34 -18.66 4.77 -0.80
C SER A 34 -20.19 4.83 -0.92
N ARG A 35 -20.76 4.30 -2.01
CA ARG A 35 -22.22 4.22 -2.24
C ARG A 35 -22.90 3.01 -1.60
N HIS A 36 -22.16 2.17 -0.87
CA HIS A 36 -22.69 1.03 -0.12
C HIS A 36 -22.63 1.34 1.39
N PRO A 37 -23.57 2.14 1.93
CA PRO A 37 -23.52 2.62 3.31
C PRO A 37 -23.39 1.47 4.31
N GLN A 38 -24.07 0.34 4.10
CA GLN A 38 -24.01 -0.84 4.95
C GLN A 38 -22.60 -1.44 5.15
N LEU A 39 -21.63 -1.12 4.29
CA LEU A 39 -20.25 -1.60 4.41
C LEU A 39 -19.38 -0.68 5.26
N GLU A 40 -19.73 0.61 5.39
CA GLU A 40 -19.04 1.61 6.21
C GLU A 40 -17.53 1.74 5.89
N PHE A 41 -17.10 1.45 4.66
CA PHE A 41 -15.67 1.44 4.29
C PHE A 41 -14.96 2.78 4.53
N PRO A 42 -15.55 3.96 4.26
CA PRO A 42 -14.92 5.23 4.62
C PRO A 42 -14.61 5.34 6.12
N HIS A 43 -15.54 4.92 6.99
CA HIS A 43 -15.32 4.91 8.43
C HIS A 43 -14.24 3.88 8.83
N LYS A 44 -14.29 2.66 8.27
CA LYS A 44 -13.29 1.61 8.51
C LYS A 44 -11.89 2.05 8.08
N TYR A 45 -11.75 2.73 6.94
CA TYR A 45 -10.48 3.30 6.49
C TYR A 45 -9.94 4.37 7.44
N ASN A 46 -10.80 5.29 7.89
CA ASN A 46 -10.41 6.31 8.87
C ASN A 46 -9.96 5.67 10.21
N ALA A 47 -10.64 4.62 10.66
CA ALA A 47 -10.23 3.87 11.85
C ALA A 47 -8.87 3.19 11.65
N PHE A 48 -8.62 2.60 10.47
CA PHE A 48 -7.34 2.03 10.09
C PHE A 48 -6.21 3.07 10.14
N VAL A 49 -6.38 4.23 9.47
CA VAL A 49 -5.37 5.30 9.46
C VAL A 49 -5.11 5.83 10.86
N ARG A 50 -6.15 5.99 11.69
CA ARG A 50 -6.00 6.43 13.08
C ARG A 50 -5.22 5.43 13.92
N ARG A 51 -5.52 4.13 13.77
CA ARG A 51 -4.88 3.05 14.56
C ARG A 51 -3.43 2.85 14.18
N PHE A 52 -3.13 2.80 12.89
CA PHE A 52 -1.81 2.45 12.37
C PHE A 52 -1.04 3.66 11.83
N GLY A 53 -1.46 4.88 12.14
CA GLY A 53 -0.79 6.11 11.72
C GLY A 53 0.72 6.13 11.99
N PRO A 54 1.21 5.66 13.16
CA PRO A 54 2.64 5.51 13.42
C PRO A 54 3.35 4.56 12.45
N ASP A 55 2.82 3.35 12.24
CA ASP A 55 3.39 2.36 11.30
C ASP A 55 3.37 2.87 9.86
N LEU A 56 2.28 3.56 9.48
CA LEU A 56 2.16 4.24 8.20
C LEU A 56 3.26 5.30 8.09
N LYS A 57 3.45 6.16 9.07
CA LYS A 57 4.50 7.18 9.02
C LYS A 57 5.90 6.57 8.87
N GLU A 58 6.24 5.57 9.68
CA GLU A 58 7.56 4.92 9.63
C GLU A 58 7.85 4.35 8.23
N ASN A 59 6.91 3.61 7.64
CA ASN A 59 7.13 3.02 6.32
C ASN A 59 7.23 4.09 5.21
N ALA A 60 6.61 5.27 5.37
CA ALA A 60 6.85 6.41 4.46
C ALA A 60 8.30 6.84 4.51
N GLU A 61 8.83 7.00 5.72
CA GLU A 61 10.19 7.49 5.93
C GLU A 61 11.22 6.51 5.36
N VAL A 62 11.00 5.20 5.51
CA VAL A 62 11.81 4.15 4.86
C VAL A 62 11.83 4.33 3.34
N LEU A 63 10.65 4.46 2.72
CA LEU A 63 10.54 4.60 1.27
C LEU A 63 11.06 5.95 0.78
N ARG A 64 10.85 7.05 1.51
CA ARG A 64 11.45 8.35 1.20
C ARG A 64 12.98 8.29 1.27
N GLY A 65 13.54 7.53 2.21
CA GLY A 65 14.97 7.23 2.28
C GLY A 65 15.45 6.50 1.02
N HIS A 66 14.71 5.48 0.57
CA HIS A 66 14.97 4.80 -0.69
C HIS A 66 14.95 5.75 -1.89
N PHE A 67 13.86 6.49 -2.09
CA PHE A 67 13.75 7.45 -3.18
C PHE A 67 14.79 8.58 -3.08
N GLY A 68 15.19 8.96 -1.87
CA GLY A 68 16.30 9.90 -1.63
C GLY A 68 17.63 9.39 -2.19
N ARG A 69 17.98 8.12 -1.94
CA ARG A 69 19.22 7.53 -2.44
C ARG A 69 19.26 7.40 -3.96
N HIS A 70 18.11 7.16 -4.59
CA HIS A 70 18.05 6.88 -6.04
C HIS A 70 17.64 8.07 -6.91
N TYR A 71 16.93 9.06 -6.36
CA TYR A 71 16.39 10.20 -7.10
C TYR A 71 16.82 11.57 -6.53
N GLY A 72 17.59 11.59 -5.42
CA GLY A 72 18.17 12.81 -4.86
C GLY A 72 17.11 13.86 -4.53
N THR A 73 17.24 15.06 -5.12
CA THR A 73 16.29 16.18 -4.91
C THR A 73 14.88 15.88 -5.41
N ARG A 74 14.70 14.90 -6.31
CA ARG A 74 13.39 14.49 -6.83
C ARG A 74 12.70 13.43 -5.97
N ARG A 75 13.20 13.13 -4.77
CA ARG A 75 12.68 12.07 -3.89
C ARG A 75 11.19 12.14 -3.63
N GLU A 76 10.65 13.35 -3.39
CA GLU A 76 9.24 13.54 -3.05
C GLU A 76 8.38 13.24 -4.28
N ALA A 77 8.74 13.79 -5.44
CA ALA A 77 8.05 13.51 -6.70
C ALA A 77 8.09 12.02 -7.07
N ALA A 78 9.22 11.34 -6.83
CA ALA A 78 9.34 9.89 -7.07
C ALA A 78 8.46 9.08 -6.10
N PHE A 79 8.40 9.46 -4.82
CA PHE A 79 7.53 8.85 -3.83
C PHE A 79 6.05 9.07 -4.16
N ASP A 80 5.66 10.28 -4.53
CA ASP A 80 4.27 10.60 -4.92
C ASP A 80 3.85 9.85 -6.18
N ALA A 81 4.74 9.74 -7.17
CA ALA A 81 4.52 8.93 -8.37
C ALA A 81 4.35 7.44 -8.03
N PHE A 82 5.12 6.93 -7.07
CA PHE A 82 4.98 5.57 -6.57
C PHE A 82 3.61 5.33 -5.92
N ILE A 83 3.17 6.22 -5.01
CA ILE A 83 1.84 6.11 -4.37
C ILE A 83 0.71 6.23 -5.41
N THR A 84 0.84 7.15 -6.36
CA THR A 84 -0.13 7.33 -7.45
C THR A 84 -0.28 6.06 -8.28
N ARG A 85 0.84 5.41 -8.63
CA ARG A 85 0.82 4.13 -9.34
C ARG A 85 0.10 3.05 -8.55
N LEU A 86 0.36 2.91 -7.24
CA LEU A 86 -0.33 1.94 -6.40
C LEU A 86 -1.85 2.18 -6.37
N ALA A 87 -2.27 3.44 -6.24
CA ALA A 87 -3.69 3.80 -6.26
C ALA A 87 -4.34 3.47 -7.61
N ASN A 88 -3.68 3.77 -8.73
CA ASN A 88 -4.18 3.44 -10.06
C ASN A 88 -4.30 1.93 -10.27
N GLU A 89 -3.31 1.15 -9.83
CA GLU A 89 -3.37 -0.30 -9.90
C GLU A 89 -4.50 -0.90 -9.05
N ALA A 90 -4.74 -0.36 -7.85
CA ALA A 90 -5.87 -0.74 -7.01
C ALA A 90 -7.21 -0.38 -7.66
N SER A 91 -7.32 0.80 -8.27
CA SER A 91 -8.51 1.21 -9.04
C SER A 91 -8.79 0.28 -10.21
N SER A 92 -7.76 -0.12 -10.96
CA SER A 92 -7.91 -1.10 -12.05
C SER A 92 -8.44 -2.44 -11.56
N ARG A 93 -8.02 -2.90 -10.37
CA ARG A 93 -8.59 -4.11 -9.74
C ARG A 93 -10.04 -3.90 -9.32
N ALA A 94 -10.35 -2.75 -8.72
CA ALA A 94 -11.70 -2.42 -8.30
C ALA A 94 -12.71 -2.47 -9.47
N MET A 95 -12.28 -2.03 -10.65
CA MET A 95 -13.09 -2.07 -11.88
C MET A 95 -13.19 -3.48 -12.50
N ALA A 96 -12.24 -4.37 -12.24
CA ALA A 96 -12.17 -5.69 -12.86
C ALA A 96 -12.94 -6.79 -12.11
N VAL A 97 -13.45 -6.51 -10.92
CA VAL A 97 -14.11 -7.52 -10.05
C VAL A 97 -15.60 -7.22 -9.93
N GLU A 98 -16.45 -8.13 -10.41
CA GLU A 98 -17.91 -7.98 -10.52
C GLU A 98 -18.63 -7.76 -9.17
N ASP A 99 -18.03 -8.16 -8.05
CA ASP A 99 -18.55 -7.96 -6.68
C ASP A 99 -17.51 -7.32 -5.74
N TYR A 100 -16.70 -6.40 -6.27
CA TYR A 100 -15.52 -5.85 -5.58
C TYR A 100 -15.77 -5.40 -4.13
N CYS A 101 -16.88 -4.71 -3.87
CA CYS A 101 -17.18 -4.17 -2.55
C CYS A 101 -17.45 -5.28 -1.52
N ARG A 102 -18.19 -6.32 -1.89
CA ARG A 102 -18.43 -7.46 -1.00
C ARG A 102 -17.13 -8.26 -0.82
N ALA A 103 -16.37 -8.46 -1.89
CA ALA A 103 -15.10 -9.17 -1.86
C ALA A 103 -14.02 -8.46 -1.00
N SER A 104 -14.09 -7.13 -0.88
CA SER A 104 -13.13 -6.32 -0.11
C SER A 104 -13.47 -6.23 1.39
N ALA A 105 -14.70 -6.54 1.79
CA ALA A 105 -15.12 -6.42 3.19
C ALA A 105 -14.25 -7.24 4.18
N PRO A 106 -13.89 -8.51 3.88
CA PRO A 106 -13.03 -9.29 4.77
C PRO A 106 -11.64 -8.68 4.99
N LEU A 107 -11.11 -7.90 4.04
CA LEU A 107 -9.81 -7.25 4.21
C LEU A 107 -9.86 -6.17 5.30
N PHE A 108 -10.93 -5.38 5.34
CA PHE A 108 -11.15 -4.39 6.40
C PHE A 108 -11.34 -5.04 7.77
N ASP A 109 -12.12 -6.12 7.84
CA ASP A 109 -12.38 -6.78 9.12
C ASP A 109 -11.10 -7.40 9.70
N LYS A 110 -10.28 -8.02 8.84
CA LYS A 110 -8.97 -8.57 9.23
C LYS A 110 -7.99 -7.48 9.70
N VAL A 111 -7.84 -6.39 8.94
CA VAL A 111 -6.85 -5.36 9.28
C VAL A 111 -7.22 -4.59 10.55
N LEU A 112 -8.52 -4.41 10.82
CA LEU A 112 -8.99 -3.74 12.04
C LEU A 112 -8.90 -4.63 13.29
N ALA A 113 -8.83 -5.96 13.11
CA ALA A 113 -8.64 -6.91 14.22
C ALA A 113 -7.16 -7.04 14.66
N LEU A 114 -6.21 -6.49 13.91
CA LEU A 114 -4.78 -6.60 14.21
C LEU A 114 -4.38 -5.86 15.48
N GLY A 115 -3.41 -6.42 16.21
CA GLY A 115 -2.73 -5.75 17.31
C GLY A 115 -1.79 -4.64 16.84
N THR A 116 -1.29 -3.85 17.78
CA THR A 116 -0.23 -2.87 17.50
C THR A 116 1.05 -3.60 17.10
N GLY A 117 1.69 -3.19 16.01
CA GLY A 117 2.92 -3.80 15.50
C GLY A 117 2.71 -4.95 14.48
N ASP A 118 1.48 -5.43 14.30
CA ASP A 118 1.21 -6.57 13.40
C ASP A 118 1.01 -6.16 11.93
N LEU A 119 0.93 -4.86 11.64
CA LEU A 119 0.56 -4.36 10.32
C LEU A 119 1.55 -4.80 9.22
N GLU A 120 2.85 -4.76 9.49
CA GLU A 120 3.86 -5.13 8.48
C GLU A 120 3.74 -6.61 8.10
N SER A 121 3.65 -7.49 9.10
CA SER A 121 3.49 -8.94 8.90
C SER A 121 2.17 -9.26 8.19
N PHE A 122 1.08 -8.56 8.54
CA PHE A 122 -0.18 -8.70 7.84
C PHE A 122 -0.09 -8.24 6.38
N ALA A 123 0.49 -7.06 6.12
CA ALA A 123 0.68 -6.55 4.78
C ALA A 123 1.55 -7.47 3.92
N ALA A 124 2.57 -8.08 4.51
CA ALA A 124 3.42 -9.07 3.86
C ALA A 124 2.63 -10.30 3.36
N GLY A 125 1.66 -10.77 4.13
CA GLY A 125 0.78 -11.88 3.75
C GLY A 125 -0.32 -11.46 2.77
N ALA A 126 -0.90 -10.28 2.95
CA ALA A 126 -1.98 -9.75 2.11
C ALA A 126 -1.47 -9.32 0.72
N VAL A 127 -0.22 -8.85 0.63
CA VAL A 127 0.43 -8.36 -0.59
C VAL A 127 1.61 -9.26 -0.94
N ALA A 128 1.34 -10.48 -1.42
CA ALA A 128 2.38 -11.48 -1.69
C ALA A 128 3.51 -10.97 -2.60
N LYS A 129 3.20 -10.13 -3.60
CA LYS A 129 4.18 -9.48 -4.47
C LYS A 129 3.91 -7.98 -4.54
N ALA A 130 4.80 -7.18 -3.94
CA ALA A 130 4.72 -5.72 -4.06
C ALA A 130 4.93 -5.30 -5.52
N ARG A 131 4.00 -4.52 -6.06
CA ARG A 131 3.97 -4.19 -7.49
C ARG A 131 4.94 -3.08 -7.84
N GLY A 132 5.73 -3.27 -8.89
CA GLY A 132 6.75 -2.31 -9.34
C GLY A 132 7.89 -2.14 -8.33
N VAL A 133 8.12 -3.18 -7.52
CA VAL A 133 9.16 -3.24 -6.50
C VAL A 133 9.96 -4.52 -6.75
N GLU A 134 11.25 -4.37 -7.00
CA GLU A 134 12.16 -5.49 -7.22
C GLU A 134 13.17 -5.56 -6.08
N VAL A 135 13.19 -6.70 -5.39
CA VAL A 135 14.25 -7.01 -4.42
C VAL A 135 15.39 -7.64 -5.19
N CYS A 136 16.53 -6.95 -5.22
CA CYS A 136 17.73 -7.52 -5.82
C CYS A 136 18.43 -8.37 -4.76
N ALA A 137 18.76 -9.61 -5.11
CA ALA A 137 19.72 -10.39 -4.34
C ALA A 137 21.04 -9.61 -4.34
N ARG A 138 21.57 -9.29 -3.16
CA ARG A 138 22.97 -8.90 -3.03
C ARG A 138 23.84 -10.13 -3.04
#